data_AF-A0AAU9RKT1-F1
#
_entry.id   AF-A0AAU9RKT1-F1
#
_cell.length_a   1.000
_cell.length_b   1.000
_cell.length_c   1.000
_cell.angle_alpha   90.00
_cell.angle_beta   90.00
_cell.angle_gamma   90.00
#
_symmetry.space_group_name_H-M   'P 1'
#
loop_
_entity.id
_entity.type
_entity.pdbx_description
1 polymer ?
#
loop_
_entity_poly.entity_id
_entity_poly.type
_entity_poly.pdbx_seq_one_letter_code
_entity_poly.pdbx_strand_id
1 'polypeptide(L)'
;MNWYTGRGIFLDPPTVFMQNGVWKLTIPEVMDSGKVEEKDRFFSLRDELFFKSRDSSDLAGRYSTFISQQLLLASEPSGFTKIGALIIEPGKFII
;
A
#
# COMPACT_ATOMS: atom_id res chain seq x y z
N MET A 1 31.80 -9.24 -8.90
CA MET A 1 30.67 -10.14 -9.26
C MET A 1 29.55 -9.83 -8.29
N ASN A 2 28.39 -9.37 -8.76
CA ASN A 2 27.26 -9.03 -7.89
C ASN A 2 26.23 -10.16 -7.99
N TRP A 3 25.92 -10.83 -6.88
CA TRP A 3 24.99 -11.96 -6.83
C TRP A 3 23.52 -11.55 -6.65
N TYR A 4 23.28 -10.26 -6.43
CA TYR A 4 21.92 -9.75 -6.27
C TYR A 4 21.23 -9.61 -7.62
N THR A 5 20.06 -10.26 -7.76
CA THR A 5 19.24 -10.19 -8.99
C THR A 5 17.83 -9.66 -8.74
N GLY A 6 17.51 -9.17 -7.53
CA GLY A 6 16.19 -8.58 -7.24
C GLY A 6 15.00 -9.51 -7.45
N ARG A 7 15.01 -10.72 -6.87
CA ARG A 7 13.90 -11.67 -7.02
C ARG A 7 12.73 -11.30 -6.10
N GLY A 8 11.70 -10.73 -6.68
CA GLY A 8 10.46 -10.41 -5.98
C GLY A 8 9.63 -9.38 -6.73
N ILE A 9 8.40 -9.19 -6.26
CA ILE A 9 7.54 -8.07 -6.66
C ILE A 9 7.62 -7.07 -5.53
N PHE A 10 8.11 -5.87 -5.84
CA PHE A 10 8.26 -4.79 -4.89
C PHE A 10 7.20 -3.74 -5.23
N LEU A 11 6.26 -3.55 -4.30
CA LEU A 11 5.20 -2.57 -4.45
C LEU A 11 5.56 -1.35 -3.61
N ASP A 12 5.31 -0.16 -4.17
CA ASP A 12 5.38 1.07 -3.41
C ASP A 12 4.17 1.12 -2.45
N PRO A 13 4.38 1.22 -1.13
CA PRO A 13 3.28 1.28 -0.17
C PRO A 13 2.70 2.70 -0.09
N PRO A 14 1.41 2.85 0.26
CA PRO A 14 0.93 4.09 0.84
C PRO A 14 1.73 4.46 2.10
N THR A 15 2.06 5.73 2.24
CA THR A 15 2.87 6.22 3.36
C THR A 15 2.10 7.23 4.17
N VAL A 16 2.31 7.21 5.49
CA VAL A 16 1.73 8.21 6.39
C VAL A 16 2.84 9.01 7.04
N PHE A 17 2.64 10.33 7.11
CA PHE A 17 3.55 11.27 7.76
C PHE A 17 2.78 12.36 8.50
N MET A 18 3.44 13.06 9.41
CA MET A 18 2.86 14.17 10.15
C MET A 18 3.36 15.50 9.55
N GLN A 19 2.45 16.40 9.20
CA GLN A 19 2.81 17.77 8.82
C GLN A 19 1.84 18.79 9.42
N ASN A 20 2.38 19.78 10.12
CA ASN A 20 1.63 20.89 10.75
C ASN A 20 0.47 20.44 11.67
N GLY A 21 0.68 19.41 12.48
CA GLY A 21 -0.32 18.85 13.40
C GLY A 21 -1.36 17.94 12.75
N VAL A 22 -1.26 17.68 11.43
CA VAL A 22 -2.18 16.80 10.69
C VAL A 22 -1.41 15.61 10.11
N TRP A 23 -1.96 14.41 10.33
CA TRP A 23 -1.46 13.19 9.72
C TRP A 23 -1.97 13.08 8.29
N LYS A 24 -1.07 12.85 7.35
CA LYS A 24 -1.35 12.81 5.91
C LYS A 24 -1.01 11.45 5.34
N LEU A 25 -1.94 10.88 4.57
CA LEU A 25 -1.73 9.68 3.78
C LEU A 25 -1.38 10.06 2.34
N THR A 26 -0.20 9.63 1.89
CA THR A 26 0.20 9.66 0.48
C THR A 26 -0.08 8.31 -0.14
N ILE A 27 -0.74 8.31 -1.30
CA ILE A 27 -1.06 7.13 -2.07
C ILE A 27 -0.20 7.14 -3.34
N PRO A 28 0.51 6.05 -3.68
CA PRO A 28 1.29 5.97 -4.90
C PRO A 28 0.41 6.18 -6.14
N GLU A 29 0.94 6.88 -7.15
CA GLU A 29 0.20 7.18 -8.39
C GLU A 29 -0.31 5.91 -9.09
N VAL A 30 0.45 4.81 -9.01
CA VAL A 30 0.08 3.51 -9.59
C VAL A 30 -1.21 2.93 -8.99
N MET A 31 -1.59 3.37 -7.79
CA MET A 31 -2.84 3.00 -7.12
C MET A 31 -3.95 4.04 -7.37
N ASP A 32 -3.59 5.30 -7.63
CA ASP A 32 -4.51 6.43 -7.69
C ASP A 32 -5.22 6.52 -9.06
N SER A 33 -6.12 5.57 -9.32
CA SER A 33 -6.98 5.57 -10.51
C SER A 33 -8.25 6.42 -10.35
N GLY A 34 -8.44 7.09 -9.21
CA GLY A 34 -9.60 7.95 -8.96
C GLY A 34 -9.48 8.79 -7.69
N LYS A 35 -10.18 9.94 -7.63
CA LYS A 35 -10.16 10.84 -6.48
C LYS A 35 -10.44 10.07 -5.18
N VAL A 36 -9.46 9.99 -4.29
CA VAL A 36 -9.65 9.52 -2.91
C VAL A 36 -10.15 10.70 -2.10
N GLU A 37 -11.20 10.50 -1.32
CA GLU A 37 -11.81 11.57 -0.55
C GLU A 37 -10.83 12.16 0.47
N GLU A 38 -10.93 13.47 0.72
CA GLU A 38 -10.06 14.15 1.68
C GLU A 38 -10.15 13.53 3.09
N LYS A 39 -11.33 13.06 3.49
CA LYS A 39 -11.55 12.37 4.78
C LYS A 39 -10.69 11.12 4.96
N ASP A 40 -10.27 10.49 3.86
CA ASP A 40 -9.45 9.28 3.88
C ASP A 40 -7.95 9.60 3.70
N ARG A 41 -7.59 10.89 3.51
CA ARG A 41 -6.21 11.38 3.35
C ARG A 41 -5.70 12.17 4.55
N PHE A 42 -6.56 12.83 5.31
CA PHE A 42 -6.16 13.71 6.41
C PHE A 42 -6.78 13.28 7.74
N PHE A 43 -5.94 13.14 8.76
CA PHE A 43 -6.35 12.67 10.08
C PHE A 43 -5.85 13.61 11.17
N SER A 44 -6.70 13.91 12.14
CA SER A 44 -6.35 14.84 13.23
C SER A 44 -5.56 14.11 14.32
N LEU A 45 -5.93 12.85 14.59
CA LEU A 45 -5.27 11.99 15.57
C LEU A 45 -4.57 10.83 14.88
N ARG A 46 -3.43 10.41 15.46
CA ARG A 46 -2.70 9.23 14.99
C ARG A 46 -3.57 7.97 15.06
N ASP A 47 -4.39 7.85 16.10
CA ASP A 47 -5.19 6.65 16.34
C ASP A 47 -6.25 6.43 15.25
N GLU A 48 -6.71 7.51 14.59
CA GLU A 48 -7.63 7.42 13.46
C GLU A 48 -7.06 6.56 12.32
N LEU A 49 -5.74 6.57 12.12
CA LEU A 49 -5.05 5.74 11.13
C LEU A 49 -5.22 4.24 11.40
N PHE A 50 -5.41 3.87 12.67
CA PHE A 50 -5.46 2.48 13.16
C PHE A 50 -6.88 2.04 13.53
N PHE A 51 -7.89 2.88 13.33
CA PHE A 51 -9.26 2.48 13.60
C PHE A 51 -9.71 1.37 12.65
N LYS A 52 -10.26 0.30 13.23
CA LYS A 52 -10.81 -0.84 12.49
C LYS A 52 -11.94 -0.44 11.54
N SER A 53 -12.63 0.67 11.79
CA SER A 53 -13.65 1.21 10.87
C SER A 53 -13.10 1.55 9.47
N ARG A 54 -11.77 1.72 9.33
CA ARG A 54 -11.13 1.92 8.03
C ARG A 54 -11.17 0.68 7.14
N ASP A 55 -11.33 -0.52 7.70
CA ASP A 55 -11.43 -1.77 6.93
C ASP A 55 -12.68 -1.77 6.02
N SER A 56 -13.72 -1.01 6.37
CA SER A 56 -14.95 -0.85 5.57
C SER A 56 -14.93 0.38 4.66
N SER A 57 -13.81 1.08 4.53
CA SER A 57 -13.71 2.27 3.66
C SER A 57 -13.58 1.90 2.18
N ASP A 58 -14.00 2.81 1.30
CA ASP A 58 -13.74 2.70 -0.14
C ASP A 58 -12.25 2.56 -0.45
N LEU A 59 -11.40 3.23 0.32
CA LEU A 59 -9.96 3.15 0.18
C LEU A 59 -9.42 1.74 0.47
N ALA A 60 -9.97 1.03 1.47
CA ALA A 60 -9.61 -0.38 1.72
C ALA A 60 -10.01 -1.27 0.53
N GLY A 61 -11.17 -1.04 -0.06
CA GLY A 61 -11.62 -1.72 -1.30
C GLY A 61 -10.70 -1.47 -2.50
N ARG A 62 -10.27 -0.22 -2.68
CA ARG A 62 -9.30 0.16 -3.73
C ARG A 62 -7.93 -0.49 -3.50
N TYR A 63 -7.44 -0.50 -2.26
CA TYR A 63 -6.18 -1.17 -1.91
C TYR A 63 -6.23 -2.68 -2.18
N SER A 64 -7.32 -3.35 -1.78
CA SER A 64 -7.54 -4.77 -2.06
C SER A 64 -7.55 -5.08 -3.56
N THR A 65 -8.24 -4.24 -4.34
CA THR A 65 -8.29 -4.36 -5.81
C THR A 65 -6.90 -4.19 -6.43
N PHE A 66 -6.16 -3.17 -5.99
CA PHE A 66 -4.80 -2.90 -6.45
C PHE A 66 -3.87 -4.08 -6.18
N ILE A 67 -3.83 -4.59 -4.94
CA ILE A 67 -2.99 -5.75 -4.59
C ILE A 67 -3.38 -6.96 -5.44
N SER A 68 -4.69 -7.23 -5.61
CA SER A 68 -5.17 -8.35 -6.44
C SER A 68 -4.70 -8.24 -7.90
N GLN A 69 -4.73 -7.03 -8.48
CA GLN A 69 -4.22 -6.78 -9.82
C GLN A 69 -2.71 -7.00 -9.93
N GLN A 70 -1.93 -6.53 -8.95
CA GLN A 70 -0.48 -6.73 -8.93
C GLN A 70 -0.10 -8.22 -8.83
N LEU A 71 -0.81 -8.99 -8.00
CA LEU A 71 -0.60 -10.44 -7.88
C LEU A 71 -0.96 -11.20 -9.17
N LEU A 72 -2.02 -10.77 -9.86
CA LEU A 72 -2.42 -11.31 -11.16
C LEU A 72 -1.38 -11.01 -12.25
N LEU A 73 -0.91 -9.76 -12.35
CA LEU A 73 0.10 -9.36 -13.32
C LEU A 73 1.42 -10.10 -13.14
N ALA A 74 1.78 -10.39 -11.90
CA ALA A 74 3.01 -11.12 -11.60
C ALA A 74 2.89 -12.64 -11.70
N SER A 75 1.68 -13.17 -11.87
CA SER A 75 1.44 -14.59 -12.09
C SER A 75 1.58 -14.89 -13.58
N GLU A 76 2.74 -15.36 -14.02
CA GLU A 76 2.95 -15.72 -15.42
C GLU A 76 2.10 -16.95 -15.83
N PRO A 77 1.38 -16.91 -16.98
CA PRO A 77 0.58 -18.05 -17.45
C PRO A 77 1.39 -19.32 -17.76
N SER A 78 2.69 -19.17 -18.06
CA SER A 78 3.58 -20.24 -18.55
C SER A 78 4.79 -20.53 -17.64
N GLY A 79 4.90 -19.87 -16.49
CA GLY A 79 6.15 -19.80 -15.72
C GLY A 79 6.19 -20.64 -14.43
N PHE A 80 7.36 -21.19 -14.12
CA PHE A 80 7.66 -21.85 -12.84
C PHE A 80 7.75 -20.88 -11.64
N THR A 81 7.61 -19.58 -11.86
CA THR A 81 7.76 -18.54 -10.84
C THR A 81 6.43 -18.31 -10.12
N LYS A 82 6.38 -18.65 -8.84
CA LYS A 82 5.23 -18.42 -7.95
C LYS A 82 5.60 -17.46 -6.83
N ILE A 83 4.63 -16.67 -6.39
CA ILE A 83 4.75 -15.87 -5.17
C ILE A 83 4.67 -16.84 -3.98
N GLY A 84 5.81 -17.07 -3.32
CA GLY A 84 5.91 -18.03 -2.23
C GLY A 84 5.83 -17.42 -0.83
N ALA A 85 6.02 -16.11 -0.70
CA ALA A 85 6.04 -15.42 0.58
C ALA A 85 5.65 -13.95 0.44
N LEU A 86 5.10 -13.40 1.52
CA LEU A 86 4.90 -11.97 1.72
C LEU A 86 5.87 -11.50 2.80
N ILE A 87 6.61 -10.44 2.53
CA ILE A 87 7.49 -9.79 3.50
C ILE A 87 7.03 -8.34 3.62
N ILE A 88 6.72 -7.91 4.84
CA ILE A 88 6.30 -6.55 5.17
C ILE A 88 7.07 -6.05 6.39
N GLU A 89 7.31 -4.75 6.47
CA GLU A 89 7.86 -4.07 7.64
C GLU A 89 6.70 -3.39 8.40
N PRO A 90 6.16 -4.01 9.46
CA PRO A 90 5.02 -3.44 10.18
C PRO A 90 5.41 -2.19 10.97
N GLY A 91 4.50 -1.21 11.03
CA GLY A 91 4.66 -0.02 11.86
C GLY A 91 5.60 1.05 11.31
N LYS A 92 5.90 1.04 10.01
CA LYS A 92 6.72 2.07 9.36
C LYS A 92 5.96 3.40 9.27
N PHE A 93 6.49 4.44 9.92
CA PHE A 93 6.04 5.82 9.78
C PHE A 93 7.19 6.66 9.20
N ILE A 94 6.86 7.63 8.36
CA ILE A 94 7.82 8.66 7.93
C ILE A 94 7.60 9.84 8.88
N ILE A 95 8.56 10.06 9.78
CA ILE A 95 8.54 11.18 10.74
C ILE A 95 9.10 12.43 10.07
#